data_AF-A0A433XCI8-F1
#
_entry.id   AF-A0A433XCI8-F1
#
_cell.length_a   1.000
_cell.length_b   1.000
_cell.length_c   1.000
_cell.angle_alpha   90.00
_cell.angle_beta   90.00
_cell.angle_gamma   90.00
#
_symmetry.space_group_name_H-M   'P 1'
#
loop_
_entity.id
_entity.type
_entity.pdbx_description
1 polymer ?
#
loop_
_entity_poly.entity_id
_entity_poly.type
_entity_poly.pdbx_seq_one_letter_code
_entity_poly.pdbx_strand_id
1 'polypeptide(L)'
;MNRKTLIILVCLLLIIAVGFNLYQYTEINKLSNQISKIDTEFKTEILRTASLIRQNDIKLAFENAVRLDTLSKFTSYYKDKTGFLNYPAIIVTDIRNHITLSNEIKNKKEISDLLNELSKNPTDQVISDRILMLLQQD
;
A
#
# COMPACT_ATOMS: atom_id res chain seq x y z
N MET A 1 40.14 -7.02 -40.50
CA MET A 1 39.53 -8.03 -39.62
C MET A 1 38.92 -9.13 -40.48
N ASN A 2 39.28 -10.38 -40.23
CA ASN A 2 38.82 -11.57 -40.97
C ASN A 2 37.38 -11.94 -40.61
N ARG A 3 36.60 -12.43 -41.59
CA ARG A 3 35.16 -12.71 -41.48
C ARG A 3 34.80 -13.63 -40.30
N LYS A 4 35.66 -14.60 -39.98
CA LYS A 4 35.50 -15.49 -38.82
C LYS A 4 35.57 -14.74 -37.49
N THR A 5 36.54 -13.84 -37.35
CA THR A 5 36.72 -12.98 -36.17
C THR A 5 35.55 -12.02 -36.00
N LEU A 6 35.02 -11.46 -37.10
CA LEU A 6 33.81 -10.64 -37.08
C LEU A 6 32.60 -11.43 -36.58
N ILE A 7 32.39 -12.65 -37.09
CA ILE A 7 31.27 -13.52 -36.68
C ILE A 7 31.37 -13.86 -35.19
N ILE A 8 32.56 -14.25 -34.70
CA ILE A 8 32.76 -14.55 -33.28
C ILE A 8 32.44 -13.35 -32.41
N LEU A 9 32.90 -12.15 -32.80
CA LEU A 9 32.68 -10.93 -32.03
C LEU A 9 31.19 -10.53 -32.00
N VAL A 10 30.48 -10.68 -33.12
CA VAL A 10 29.02 -10.46 -33.18
C VAL A 10 28.26 -11.48 -32.31
N CYS A 11 28.62 -12.76 -32.38
CA CYS A 11 28.02 -13.79 -31.53
C CYS A 11 28.24 -13.51 -30.05
N LEU A 12 29.44 -13.05 -29.66
CA LEU A 12 29.75 -12.70 -28.28
C LEU A 12 28.88 -11.52 -27.80
N LEU A 13 28.72 -10.48 -28.63
CA LEU A 13 27.85 -9.34 -28.33
C LEU A 13 26.38 -9.75 -28.18
N LEU A 14 25.89 -10.66 -29.03
CA LEU A 14 24.53 -11.18 -28.92
C LEU A 14 24.32 -11.97 -27.63
N ILE A 15 25.28 -12.80 -27.22
CA ILE A 15 25.20 -13.56 -25.96
C ILE A 15 25.14 -12.59 -24.76
N ILE A 16 25.96 -11.54 -24.74
CA ILE A 16 25.95 -10.52 -23.69
C ILE A 16 24.60 -9.79 -23.67
N ALA A 17 24.08 -9.40 -24.82
CA ALA A 17 22.79 -8.70 -24.93
C ALA A 17 21.62 -9.56 -24.42
N VAL A 18 21.60 -10.86 -24.76
CA VAL A 18 20.58 -11.79 -24.25
C VAL A 18 20.73 -11.99 -22.74
N GLY A 19 21.96 -12.20 -22.25
CA GLY A 19 22.23 -12.35 -20.82
C GLY A 19 21.78 -11.14 -20.00
N PHE A 20 22.04 -9.92 -20.49
CA PHE A 20 21.62 -8.69 -19.84
C PHE A 20 20.09 -8.52 -19.84
N ASN A 21 19.41 -8.83 -20.95
CA ASN A 21 17.95 -8.81 -21.00
C ASN A 21 17.30 -9.80 -20.03
N LEU A 22 17.84 -11.02 -19.94
CA LEU A 22 17.36 -12.03 -18.99
C LEU A 22 17.56 -11.56 -17.54
N TYR A 23 18.72 -10.98 -17.22
CA TYR A 23 18.99 -10.42 -15.91
C TYR A 23 17.98 -9.31 -15.55
N GLN A 24 17.78 -8.33 -16.43
CA GLN A 24 16.79 -7.27 -16.21
C GLN A 24 15.38 -7.82 -16.00
N TYR A 25 14.96 -8.77 -16.83
CA TYR A 25 13.65 -9.41 -16.70
C TYR A 25 13.48 -10.07 -15.32
N THR A 26 14.51 -10.75 -14.81
CA THR A 26 14.45 -11.36 -13.48
C THR A 26 14.35 -10.34 -12.35
N GLU A 27 15.08 -9.22 -12.44
CA GLU A 27 15.04 -8.16 -11.42
C GLU A 27 13.71 -7.40 -11.43
N ILE A 28 13.15 -7.12 -12.61
CA ILE A 28 11.81 -6.51 -12.75
C ILE A 28 10.75 -7.42 -12.13
N ASN A 29 10.81 -8.72 -12.40
CA ASN A 29 9.86 -9.67 -11.80
C ASN A 29 9.99 -9.75 -10.29
N LYS A 30 11.21 -9.73 -9.74
CA LYS A 30 11.43 -9.69 -8.28
C LYS A 30 10.81 -8.44 -7.67
N LEU A 31 11.03 -7.27 -8.27
CA LEU A 31 10.46 -6.01 -7.81
C LEU A 31 8.93 -6.01 -7.87
N SER A 32 8.35 -6.48 -8.98
CA SER A 32 6.90 -6.62 -9.14
C SER A 32 6.30 -7.52 -8.06
N ASN A 33 6.96 -8.64 -7.75
CA ASN A 33 6.53 -9.55 -6.69
C ASN A 33 6.61 -8.91 -5.30
N GLN A 34 7.63 -8.09 -5.03
CA GLN A 34 7.75 -7.35 -3.77
C GLN A 34 6.64 -6.32 -3.62
N ILE A 35 6.35 -5.54 -4.67
CA ILE A 35 5.27 -4.54 -4.67
C ILE A 35 3.91 -5.24 -4.45
N SER A 36 3.65 -6.35 -5.13
CA SER A 36 2.40 -7.11 -4.95
C SER A 36 2.21 -7.63 -3.51
N LYS A 37 3.30 -8.03 -2.84
CA LYS A 37 3.26 -8.40 -1.41
C LYS A 37 2.91 -7.19 -0.55
N ILE A 38 3.55 -6.04 -0.78
CA ILE A 38 3.29 -4.80 -0.06
C ILE A 38 1.82 -4.37 -0.24
N ASP A 39 1.28 -4.45 -1.46
CA ASP A 39 -0.12 -4.12 -1.73
C ASP A 39 -1.09 -5.05 -0.97
N THR A 40 -0.74 -6.33 -0.87
CA THR A 40 -1.52 -7.33 -0.11
C THR A 40 -1.47 -7.03 1.38
N GLU A 41 -0.29 -6.72 1.92
CA GLU A 41 -0.10 -6.31 3.32
C GLU A 41 -0.86 -5.01 3.61
N PHE A 42 -0.80 -4.02 2.72
CA PHE A 42 -1.52 -2.76 2.86
C PHE A 42 -3.03 -2.99 2.99
N LYS A 43 -3.62 -3.78 2.08
CA LYS A 43 -5.05 -4.16 2.16
C LYS A 43 -5.38 -4.90 3.46
N THR A 44 -4.48 -5.78 3.89
CA THR A 44 -4.64 -6.54 5.12
C THR A 44 -4.63 -5.63 6.35
N GLU A 45 -3.75 -4.63 6.39
CA GLU A 45 -3.72 -3.65 7.49
C GLU A 45 -4.99 -2.78 7.51
N ILE A 46 -5.56 -2.42 6.35
CA ILE A 46 -6.88 -1.75 6.29
C ILE A 46 -7.94 -2.62 6.99
N LEU A 47 -8.01 -3.91 6.66
CA LEU A 47 -8.95 -4.87 7.25
C LEU A 47 -8.72 -5.07 8.76
N ARG A 48 -7.46 -5.13 9.20
CA ARG A 48 -7.11 -5.24 10.62
C ARG A 48 -7.57 -4.00 11.40
N THR A 49 -7.27 -2.80 10.89
CA THR A 49 -7.78 -1.55 11.47
C THR A 49 -9.31 -1.56 11.52
N ALA A 50 -9.99 -1.99 10.45
CA ALA A 50 -11.45 -2.11 10.42
C ALA A 50 -11.99 -3.03 11.53
N SER A 51 -11.38 -4.21 11.71
CA SER A 51 -11.78 -5.18 12.71
C SER A 51 -11.57 -4.65 14.13
N LEU A 52 -10.44 -4.00 14.39
CA LEU A 52 -10.07 -3.51 15.72
C LEU A 52 -10.92 -2.30 16.14
N ILE A 53 -11.23 -1.38 15.22
CA ILE A 53 -12.20 -0.30 15.46
C ILE A 53 -13.56 -0.89 15.84
N ARG A 54 -14.04 -1.91 15.11
CA ARG A 54 -15.31 -2.57 15.40
C ARG A 54 -15.34 -3.26 16.76
N GLN A 55 -14.22 -3.85 17.18
CA GLN A 55 -14.06 -4.51 18.47
C GLN A 55 -13.77 -3.53 19.61
N ASN A 56 -13.69 -2.22 19.32
CA ASN A 56 -13.32 -1.17 20.27
C ASN A 56 -11.90 -1.31 20.85
N ASP A 57 -11.01 -2.05 20.17
CA ASP A 57 -9.59 -2.13 20.52
C ASP A 57 -8.83 -0.99 19.84
N ILE A 58 -9.09 0.24 20.31
CA ILE A 58 -8.61 1.47 19.66
C ILE A 58 -7.08 1.57 19.71
N LYS A 59 -6.44 1.02 20.76
CA LYS A 59 -4.98 1.01 20.88
C LYS A 59 -4.34 0.12 19.81
N LEU A 60 -4.81 -1.11 19.63
CA LEU A 60 -4.29 -1.95 18.55
C LEU A 60 -4.70 -1.41 17.18
N ALA A 61 -5.89 -0.80 17.04
CA ALA A 61 -6.30 -0.15 15.80
C ALA A 61 -5.31 0.96 15.39
N PHE A 62 -4.83 1.75 16.35
CA PHE A 62 -3.78 2.75 16.13
C PHE A 62 -2.46 2.14 15.66
N GLU A 63 -2.01 1.04 16.28
CA GLU A 63 -0.77 0.36 15.85
C GLU A 63 -0.85 -0.13 14.41
N ASN A 64 -2.00 -0.70 14.00
CA ASN A 64 -2.23 -1.14 12.62
C ASN A 64 -2.37 0.07 11.67
N ALA A 65 -2.98 1.17 12.12
CA ALA A 65 -3.05 2.40 11.32
C ALA A 65 -1.65 3.00 11.06
N VAL A 66 -0.72 2.94 12.02
CA VAL A 66 0.66 3.38 11.82
C VAL A 66 1.39 2.50 10.80
N ARG A 67 1.15 1.17 10.84
CA ARG A 67 1.68 0.26 9.82
C ARG A 67 1.07 0.55 8.45
N LEU A 68 -0.22 0.82 8.40
CA LEU A 68 -0.93 1.23 7.19
C LEU A 68 -0.30 2.49 6.56
N ASP A 69 -0.05 3.54 7.35
CA ASP A 69 0.64 4.75 6.88
C ASP A 69 2.04 4.43 6.35
N THR A 70 2.78 3.59 7.05
CA THR A 70 4.13 3.19 6.63
C THR A 70 4.10 2.45 5.30
N LEU A 71 3.23 1.46 5.15
CA LEU A 71 3.08 0.68 3.92
C LEU A 71 2.63 1.55 2.75
N SER A 72 1.75 2.53 2.98
CA SER A 72 1.20 3.40 1.93
C SER A 72 2.27 4.02 1.02
N LYS A 73 3.44 4.34 1.59
CA LYS A 73 4.60 4.96 0.93
C LYS A 73 5.30 4.05 -0.08
N PHE A 74 5.06 2.74 0.00
CA PHE A 74 5.71 1.72 -0.82
C PHE A 74 4.74 0.95 -1.72
N THR A 75 3.42 1.17 -1.58
CA THR A 75 2.40 0.52 -2.42
C THR A 75 2.50 0.96 -3.88
N SER A 76 1.95 0.14 -4.79
CA SER A 76 1.70 0.56 -6.17
C SER A 76 0.69 1.72 -6.25
N TYR A 77 -0.28 1.76 -5.32
CA TYR A 77 -1.34 2.75 -5.23
C TYR A 77 -0.85 4.18 -5.04
N TYR A 78 0.34 4.35 -4.47
CA TYR A 78 0.97 5.66 -4.27
C TYR A 78 1.34 6.35 -5.60
N LYS A 79 1.61 5.57 -6.67
CA LYS A 79 2.17 6.08 -7.93
C LYS A 79 1.14 6.37 -9.01
N ASP A 80 -0.04 5.75 -8.95
CA ASP A 80 -0.97 5.71 -10.08
C ASP A 80 -1.90 6.92 -10.24
N LYS A 81 -2.02 7.80 -9.23
CA LYS A 81 -2.89 8.98 -9.33
C LYS A 81 -2.27 10.19 -8.65
N THR A 82 -2.55 11.37 -9.21
CA THR A 82 -2.03 12.73 -8.93
C THR A 82 -2.26 13.26 -7.51
N GLY A 83 -2.18 12.45 -6.47
CA GLY A 83 -2.43 12.87 -5.10
C GLY A 83 -2.10 11.74 -4.15
N PHE A 84 -1.09 11.98 -3.33
CA PHE A 84 -0.68 11.17 -2.19
C PHE A 84 -1.90 10.50 -1.51
N LEU A 85 -1.81 9.18 -1.29
CA LEU A 85 -2.65 8.48 -0.32
C LEU A 85 -2.42 9.12 1.06
N ASN A 86 -3.13 10.21 1.34
CA ASN A 86 -2.97 10.98 2.58
C ASN A 86 -3.87 10.44 3.69
N TYR A 87 -4.93 9.71 3.35
CA TYR A 87 -5.87 9.21 4.34
C TYR A 87 -5.21 8.32 5.42
N PRO A 88 -4.19 7.46 5.15
CA PRO A 88 -3.56 6.67 6.20
C PRO A 88 -2.98 7.52 7.33
N ALA A 89 -2.28 8.60 6.98
CA ALA A 89 -1.73 9.54 7.96
C ALA A 89 -2.81 10.27 8.76
N ILE A 90 -3.94 10.60 8.11
CA ILE A 90 -5.07 11.26 8.77
C ILE A 90 -5.78 10.28 9.72
N ILE A 91 -6.00 9.03 9.31
CA ILE A 91 -6.56 7.97 10.18
C ILE A 91 -5.69 7.78 11.42
N VAL A 92 -4.35 7.76 11.29
CA VAL A 92 -3.43 7.69 12.44
C VAL A 92 -3.67 8.84 13.41
N THR A 93 -3.79 10.06 12.88
CA THR A 93 -4.05 11.26 13.68
C THR A 93 -5.39 11.18 14.40
N ASP A 94 -6.46 10.83 13.69
CA ASP A 94 -7.80 10.82 14.26
C ASP A 94 -7.96 9.71 15.31
N ILE A 95 -7.45 8.50 15.05
CA ILE A 95 -7.45 7.43 16.06
C ILE A 95 -6.63 7.83 17.30
N ARG A 96 -5.47 8.49 17.12
CA ARG A 96 -4.67 8.99 18.24
C ARG A 96 -5.45 10.01 19.08
N ASN A 97 -6.21 10.89 18.44
CA ASN A 97 -7.03 11.88 19.12
C ASN A 97 -8.09 11.19 19.99
N HIS A 98 -8.78 10.16 19.48
CA HIS A 98 -9.71 9.34 20.26
C HIS A 98 -9.05 8.70 21.49
N ILE A 99 -7.83 8.17 21.35
CA ILE A 99 -7.06 7.61 22.48
C ILE A 99 -6.71 8.69 23.51
N THR A 100 -6.19 9.83 23.04
CA THR A 100 -5.64 10.88 23.91
C THR A 100 -6.73 11.63 24.67
N LEU A 101 -7.87 11.88 24.01
CA LEU A 101 -9.02 12.57 24.57
C LEU A 101 -9.96 11.62 25.32
N SER A 102 -9.72 10.31 25.28
CA SER A 102 -10.64 9.28 25.78
C SER A 102 -12.05 9.38 25.17
N ASN A 103 -12.14 9.84 23.92
CA ASN A 103 -13.39 9.91 23.16
C ASN A 103 -13.72 8.52 22.60
N GLU A 104 -15.01 8.18 22.60
CA GLU A 104 -15.48 6.98 21.94
C GLU A 104 -15.73 7.25 20.45
N ILE A 105 -15.27 6.36 19.59
CA ILE A 105 -15.61 6.40 18.16
C ILE A 105 -17.11 6.03 18.00
N LYS A 106 -17.99 7.00 17.75
CA LYS A 106 -19.44 6.76 17.68
C LYS A 106 -19.86 5.83 16.53
N ASN A 107 -19.28 6.02 15.35
CA ASN A 107 -19.67 5.32 14.11
C ASN A 107 -18.83 4.06 13.80
N LYS A 108 -18.34 3.36 14.83
CA LYS A 108 -17.45 2.19 14.71
C LYS A 108 -17.85 1.17 13.64
N LYS A 109 -19.15 0.83 13.57
CA LYS A 109 -19.67 -0.14 12.61
C LYS A 109 -19.55 0.36 11.18
N GLU A 110 -20.01 1.58 10.91
CA GLU A 110 -19.97 2.17 9.57
C GLU A 110 -18.53 2.41 9.12
N ILE A 111 -17.67 2.91 10.00
CA ILE A 111 -16.23 3.07 9.73
C ILE A 111 -15.59 1.73 9.37
N SER A 112 -15.90 0.67 10.14
CA SER A 112 -15.39 -0.68 9.86
C SER A 112 -15.88 -1.20 8.50
N ASP A 113 -17.17 -1.04 8.20
CA ASP A 113 -17.75 -1.50 6.94
C ASP A 113 -17.14 -0.74 5.74
N LEU A 114 -16.93 0.58 5.86
CA LEU A 114 -16.26 1.39 4.84
C LEU A 114 -14.78 1.05 4.68
N LEU A 115 -14.04 0.79 5.76
CA LEU A 115 -12.65 0.33 5.68
C LEU A 115 -12.56 -1.04 5.01
N ASN A 116 -13.50 -1.95 5.28
CA ASN A 116 -13.59 -3.22 4.58
C ASN A 116 -13.83 -3.03 3.08
N GLU A 117 -14.65 -2.05 2.69
CA GLU A 117 -14.85 -1.68 1.29
C GLU A 117 -13.59 -1.07 0.67
N LEU A 118 -12.95 -0.14 1.37
CA LEU A 118 -11.70 0.52 0.95
C LEU A 118 -10.57 -0.48 0.73
N SER A 119 -10.52 -1.58 1.49
CA SER A 119 -9.52 -2.63 1.29
C SER A 119 -9.57 -3.27 -0.11
N LYS A 120 -10.74 -3.25 -0.76
CA LYS A 120 -10.92 -3.80 -2.12
C LYS A 120 -10.38 -2.85 -3.18
N ASN A 121 -10.62 -1.54 -2.98
CA ASN A 121 -10.11 -0.47 -3.82
C ASN A 121 -9.47 0.64 -2.95
N PRO A 122 -8.19 0.52 -2.57
CA PRO A 122 -7.57 1.46 -1.64
C PRO A 122 -7.37 2.88 -2.20
N THR A 123 -7.67 3.11 -3.47
CA THR A 123 -7.62 4.44 -4.11
C THR A 123 -8.98 5.13 -4.18
N ASP A 124 -10.02 4.56 -3.55
CA ASP A 124 -11.36 5.14 -3.55
C ASP A 124 -11.44 6.35 -2.61
N GLN A 125 -11.36 7.54 -3.20
CA GLN A 125 -11.37 8.80 -2.46
C GLN A 125 -12.71 9.06 -1.76
N VAL A 126 -13.84 8.65 -2.37
CA VAL A 126 -15.17 8.88 -1.78
C VAL A 126 -15.32 8.09 -0.49
N ILE A 127 -14.87 6.84 -0.50
CA ILE A 127 -14.87 5.99 0.69
C ILE A 127 -13.90 6.54 1.75
N SER A 128 -12.67 6.91 1.35
CA SER A 128 -11.70 7.45 2.31
C SER A 128 -12.19 8.74 2.97
N ASP A 129 -12.73 9.68 2.20
CA ASP A 129 -13.21 10.96 2.72
C ASP A 129 -14.39 10.76 3.69
N ARG A 130 -15.29 9.81 3.40
CA ARG A 130 -16.38 9.44 4.30
C ARG A 130 -15.87 8.83 5.60
N ILE A 131 -14.85 7.97 5.56
CA ILE A 131 -14.21 7.40 6.77
C ILE A 131 -13.64 8.53 7.64
N LEU A 132 -12.91 9.46 7.04
CA LEU A 132 -12.29 10.58 7.77
C LEU A 132 -13.36 11.47 8.42
N MET A 133 -14.42 11.80 7.68
CA MET A 133 -15.55 12.56 8.23
C MET A 133 -16.18 11.87 9.45
N LEU A 134 -16.39 10.54 9.38
CA LEU A 134 -16.97 9.78 10.49
C LEU A 134 -16.03 9.65 11.70
N LEU A 135 -14.72 9.59 11.48
CA LEU A 135 -13.71 9.56 12.55
C LEU A 135 -13.60 10.90 13.29
N GLN A 136 -13.94 12.02 12.62
CA GLN A 136 -13.89 13.36 13.19
C GLN A 136 -15.21 13.81 13.83
N GLN A 137 -16.26 12.99 13.73
CA GLN A 137 -17.53 13.26 14.39
C GLN A 137 -17.45 12.88 15.88
N ASP A 138 -17.49 13.91 16.74
CA ASP A 138 -17.50 13.78 18.20
C ASP A 138 -18.88 13.46 18.78
#